data_AF-A0A2U1K134-F1
#
_entry.id   AF-A0A2U1K134-F1
#
_cell.length_a   1.000
_cell.length_b   1.000
_cell.length_c   1.000
_cell.angle_alpha   90.00
_cell.angle_beta   90.00
_cell.angle_gamma   90.00
#
_symmetry.space_group_name_H-M   'P 1'
#
loop_
_entity.id
_entity.type
_entity.pdbx_description
1 polymer ?
#
loop_
_entity_poly.entity_id
_entity_poly.type
_entity_poly.pdbx_seq_one_letter_code
_entity_poly.pdbx_strand_id
1 'polypeptide(L)' 'MEEPVEASLSDDLLDIYIDVKRGILLYENRKYREAIWEWKLNFQIHWGNHTVDAMRALHFANYDHT' A
#
# COMPACT_ATOMS: atom_id res chain seq x y z
N MET A 1 22.44 0.61 15.29
CA MET A 1 22.37 -0.04 13.97
C MET A 1 20.92 -0.46 13.84
N GLU A 2 20.18 0.08 12.88
CA GLU A 2 18.79 -0.36 12.66
C GLU A 2 18.84 -1.81 12.19
N GLU A 3 18.07 -2.68 12.85
CA GLU A 3 17.91 -4.05 12.39
C GLU A 3 17.14 -4.04 11.07
N PRO A 4 17.48 -4.92 10.11
CA PRO A 4 16.72 -5.02 8.88
C PRO A 4 15.28 -5.41 9.22
N VAL A 5 14.34 -4.54 8.88
CA VAL A 5 12.91 -4.85 8.95
C VAL A 5 12.59 -5.83 7.84
N GLU A 6 12.14 -7.01 8.21
CA GLU A 6 11.69 -8.03 7.27
C GLU A 6 10.35 -7.56 6.68
N ALA A 7 10.40 -6.98 5.47
CA ALA A 7 9.20 -6.57 4.74
C ALA A 7 8.59 -7.80 4.04
N SER A 8 7.33 -8.10 4.34
CA SER A 8 6.58 -9.20 3.73
C SER A 8 5.67 -8.70 2.62
N LEU A 9 5.70 -9.36 1.46
CA LEU A 9 4.77 -9.08 0.36
C LEU A 9 3.30 -9.22 0.79
N SER A 10 2.97 -10.14 1.70
CA SER A 10 1.61 -10.28 2.21
C SER A 10 1.17 -9.05 3.00
N ASP A 11 2.10 -8.46 3.75
CA ASP A 11 1.83 -7.35 4.64
C ASP A 11 1.70 -6.07 3.81
N ASP A 12 2.58 -5.85 2.83
CA ASP A 12 2.46 -4.76 1.85
C ASP A 12 1.10 -4.77 1.15
N LEU A 13 0.65 -5.95 0.68
CA LEU A 13 -0.65 -6.08 0.02
C LEU A 13 -1.83 -5.86 0.97
N LEU A 14 -1.72 -6.29 2.23
CA LEU A 14 -2.74 -6.08 3.25
C LEU A 14 -2.86 -4.58 3.59
N ASP A 15 -1.75 -3.89 3.76
CA ASP A 15 -1.70 -2.46 4.07
C ASP A 15 -2.27 -1.62 2.93
N ILE A 16 -1.91 -1.95 1.68
CA ILE A 16 -2.53 -1.33 0.49
C ILE A 16 -4.04 -1.52 0.50
N TYR A 17 -4.51 -2.75 0.73
CA TYR A 17 -5.93 -3.06 0.75
C TYR A 17 -6.67 -2.25 1.81
N ILE A 18 -6.14 -2.19 3.03
CA ILE A 18 -6.77 -1.48 4.16
C ILE A 18 -6.94 0.00 3.83
N ASP A 19 -5.89 0.67 3.34
CA ASP A 19 -5.93 2.11 3.06
C ASP A 19 -6.85 2.46 1.90
N VAL A 20 -6.80 1.69 0.81
CA VAL A 20 -7.71 1.90 -0.32
C VAL A 20 -9.15 1.65 0.10
N LYS A 21 -9.41 0.59 0.89
CA LYS A 21 -10.76 0.26 1.37
C LYS A 21 -11.34 1.33 2.29
N ARG A 22 -10.52 1.99 3.14
CA ARG A 22 -10.96 3.12 3.96
C ARG A 22 -11.56 4.25 3.12
N GLY A 23 -10.86 4.67 2.06
CA GLY A 23 -11.38 5.70 1.15
C GLY A 23 -12.62 5.23 0.37
N ILE A 24 -12.69 3.94 -0.02
CA ILE A 24 -13.90 3.37 -0.64
C ILE A 24 -15.11 3.46 0.31
N LEU A 25 -14.94 3.10 1.57
CA LEU A 25 -16.02 3.18 2.57
C LEU A 25 -16.52 4.63 2.75
N LEU A 26 -15.60 5.62 2.75
CA LEU A 26 -15.98 7.03 2.77
C LEU A 26 -16.80 7.41 1.51
N TYR A 27 -16.34 6.95 0.35
CA TYR A 27 -17.00 7.21 -0.93
C TYR A 27 -18.41 6.63 -0.99
N GLU A 28 -18.58 5.37 -0.57
CA GLU A 28 -19.87 4.66 -0.50
C GLU A 28 -20.86 5.40 0.43
N ASN A 29 -20.36 6.07 1.47
CA ASN A 29 -21.14 6.92 2.37
C ASN A 29 -21.34 8.36 1.86
N ARG A 30 -21.11 8.62 0.57
CA ARG A 30 -21.23 9.93 -0.09
C ARG A 30 -20.30 11.02 0.46
N LYS A 31 -19.26 10.65 1.20
CA LYS A 31 -18.22 11.56 1.73
C LYS A 31 -17.06 11.69 0.74
N TYR A 32 -17.36 12.23 -0.44
CA TYR A 32 -16.44 12.15 -1.58
C TYR A 32 -15.15 12.97 -1.40
N ARG A 33 -15.22 14.13 -0.76
CA ARG A 33 -14.02 14.96 -0.54
C ARG A 33 -13.08 14.30 0.45
N GLU A 34 -13.64 13.74 1.51
CA GLU A 34 -12.94 12.99 2.54
C GLU A 34 -12.31 11.73 1.93
N ALA A 35 -13.04 10.99 1.09
CA ALA A 35 -12.49 9.83 0.36
C ALA A 35 -11.27 10.21 -0.50
N ILE A 36 -11.38 11.29 -1.29
CA ILE A 36 -10.28 11.77 -2.13
C ILE A 36 -9.08 12.21 -1.27
N TRP A 37 -9.34 12.91 -0.16
CA TRP A 37 -8.29 13.33 0.75
C TRP A 37 -7.61 12.13 1.42
N GLU A 38 -8.39 11.14 1.89
CA GLU A 38 -7.90 9.91 2.52
C GLU A 38 -6.98 9.13 1.58
N TRP A 39 -7.40 8.93 0.32
CA TRP A 39 -6.57 8.25 -0.67
C TRP A 39 -5.28 9.02 -0.96
N LYS A 40 -5.36 10.34 -1.18
CA LYS A 40 -4.18 11.16 -1.49
C LYS A 40 -3.17 11.19 -0.37
N LEU A 41 -3.64 11.41 0.87
CA LEU A 41 -2.76 11.47 2.03
C LEU A 41 -2.06 10.14 2.23
N ASN A 42 -2.83 9.05 2.37
CA ASN A 42 -2.23 7.74 2.64
C ASN A 42 -1.41 7.23 1.45
N PHE A 43 -1.66 7.68 0.22
CA PHE A 43 -0.78 7.34 -0.90
C PHE A 43 0.61 7.96 -0.68
N GLN A 44 0.64 9.22 -0.25
CA GLN A 44 1.89 9.94 0.01
C GLN A 44 2.66 9.38 1.21
N ILE A 45 1.97 8.92 2.26
CA ILE A 45 2.62 8.55 3.53
C ILE A 45 2.65 7.05 3.82
N HIS A 46 1.90 6.22 3.09
CA HIS A 46 1.70 4.81 3.43
C HIS A 46 1.56 3.90 2.19
N TRP A 47 0.34 3.59 1.70
CA TRP A 47 0.12 2.59 0.65
C TRP A 47 0.88 2.82 -0.66
N GLY A 48 1.33 4.04 -0.95
CA GLY A 48 2.22 4.31 -2.09
C GLY A 48 3.60 3.66 -1.94
N ASN A 49 4.20 3.68 -0.74
CA ASN A 49 5.48 3.04 -0.49
C ASN A 49 5.36 1.51 -0.56
N HIS A 50 4.36 0.94 0.12
CA HIS A 50 4.05 -0.49 0.06
C HIS A 50 3.78 -0.98 -1.36
N THR A 51 3.17 -0.16 -2.21
CA THR A 51 2.99 -0.51 -3.64
C THR A 51 4.34 -0.70 -4.34
N VAL A 52 5.30 0.20 -4.10
CA VAL A 52 6.62 0.10 -4.72
C VAL A 52 7.39 -1.11 -4.18
N ASP A 53 7.31 -1.38 -2.88
CA ASP A 53 8.00 -2.50 -2.25
C ASP A 53 7.41 -3.84 -2.70
N ALA A 54 6.08 -3.97 -2.76
CA ALA A 54 5.42 -5.14 -3.33
C ALA A 54 5.82 -5.38 -4.80
N MET A 55 5.91 -4.31 -5.61
CA MET A 55 6.36 -4.43 -7.00
C MET A 55 7.81 -4.92 -7.11
N ARG A 56 8.71 -4.44 -6.24
CA ARG A 56 10.10 -4.91 -6.19
C ARG A 56 10.16 -6.37 -5.77
N ALA A 57 9.45 -6.76 -4.71
CA ALA A 57 9.41 -8.13 -4.22
C ALA A 57 8.90 -9.10 -5.30
N LEU A 58 7.83 -8.73 -6.02
CA LEU A 58 7.32 -9.50 -7.14
C LEU A 58 8.32 -9.57 -8.30
N HIS A 59 9.00 -8.48 -8.63
CA HIS A 59 10.02 -8.50 -9.67
C HIS A 59 11.16 -9.47 -9.31
N PHE A 60 11.73 -9.34 -8.11
CA PHE A 60 12.77 -10.24 -7.63
C PHE A 60 12.31 -11.70 -7.66
N ALA A 61 11.14 -12.01 -7.10
CA ALA A 61 10.61 -13.38 -7.12
C ALA A 61 10.44 -13.98 -8.53
N ASN A 62 10.27 -13.15 -9.57
CA ASN A 62 10.11 -13.61 -10.95
C ASN A 62 11.42 -13.61 -11.76
N TYR A 63 12.46 -12.89 -11.34
CA TYR A 63 13.66 -12.65 -12.15
C TYR A 63 15.00 -12.91 -11.44
N ASP A 64 15.05 -13.09 -10.12
CA ASP A 64 16.30 -13.43 -9.38
C ASP A 64 16.69 -14.92 -9.46
N HIS A 65 15.98 -15.72 -10.25
CA HIS A 65 16.27 -17.15 -10.48
C HIS A 65 17.03 -17.45 -11.79
N THR A 66 17.48 -16.41 -12.52
CA THR A 66 18.44 -16.54 -13.65
C THR A 66 19.83 -16.09 -13.25
#